data_AF-A0A091RMP9-F1
#
_entry.id   AF-A0A091RMP9-F1
#
_cell.length_a   1.000
_cell.length_b   1.000
_cell.length_c   1.000
_cell.angle_alpha   90.00
_cell.angle_beta   90.00
_cell.angle_gamma   90.00
#
_symmetry.space_group_name_H-M   'P 1'
#
loop_
_entity.id
_entity.type
_entity.pdbx_description
1 polymer ?
#
loop_
_entity_poly.entity_id
_entity_poly.type
_entity_poly.pdbx_seq_one_letter_code
_entity_poly.pdbx_strand_id
1 'polypeptide(L)' 'LHKYPTNNMVTGYASARDMRKYVGELHDFIPGTSGYAAYWIKQKISIFTDAKTRMKRK' A
#
# COMPACT_ATOMS: atom_id res chain seq x y z
N LEU A 1 29.97 -38.81 -5.75
CA LEU A 1 29.59 -37.53 -5.09
C LEU A 1 29.38 -36.48 -6.18
N HIS A 2 28.14 -36.22 -6.59
CA HIS A 2 27.85 -35.20 -7.60
C HIS A 2 28.00 -33.81 -6.96
N LYS A 3 29.04 -33.07 -7.35
CA LYS A 3 29.24 -31.67 -6.95
C LYS A 3 28.29 -30.80 -7.76
N TYR A 4 27.10 -30.55 -7.23
CA TYR A 4 26.29 -29.44 -7.72
C TYR A 4 27.11 -28.15 -7.62
N PRO A 5 27.09 -27.26 -8.63
CA PRO A 5 27.73 -25.97 -8.52
C PRO A 5 27.09 -25.24 -7.34
N THR A 6 27.85 -25.06 -6.27
CA THR A 6 27.41 -24.49 -4.99
C THR A 6 27.05 -23.01 -5.08
N ASN A 7 27.08 -22.43 -6.28
CA ASN A 7 26.91 -21.01 -6.44
C ASN A 7 26.16 -20.65 -7.73
N ASN A 8 24.83 -20.58 -7.63
CA ASN A 8 23.95 -19.91 -8.60
C ASN A 8 23.86 -18.39 -8.33
N MET A 9 24.88 -17.76 -7.74
CA MET A 9 24.88 -16.31 -7.62
C MET A 9 25.04 -15.69 -9.00
N VAL A 10 23.97 -15.03 -9.44
CA VAL A 10 23.95 -14.27 -10.68
C VAL A 10 24.87 -13.06 -10.54
N THR A 11 25.99 -13.07 -11.26
CA THR A 11 26.97 -11.98 -11.31
C THR A 11 26.62 -10.97 -12.39
N GLY A 12 26.93 -9.68 -12.20
CA GLY A 12 26.80 -8.63 -13.23
C GLY A 12 25.69 -7.60 -13.01
N TYR A 13 24.91 -7.73 -11.94
CA TYR A 13 23.93 -6.72 -11.53
C TYR A 13 24.59 -5.68 -10.63
N ALA A 14 24.18 -4.41 -10.79
CA ALA A 14 24.60 -3.35 -9.90
C ALA A 14 24.16 -3.65 -8.46
N SER A 15 25.07 -3.46 -7.50
CA SER A 15 24.74 -3.60 -6.09
C SER A 15 23.82 -2.46 -5.66
N ALA A 16 22.80 -2.75 -4.86
CA ALA A 16 21.95 -1.73 -4.24
C ALA A 16 22.75 -0.75 -3.36
N ARG A 17 23.98 -1.11 -2.97
CA ARG A 17 24.92 -0.22 -2.25
C ARG A 17 25.50 0.88 -3.14
N ASP A 18 25.64 0.61 -4.43
CA ASP A 18 26.27 1.51 -5.40
C ASP A 18 25.24 2.46 -6.04
N MET A 19 23.95 2.21 -5.83
CA MET A 19 22.86 3.03 -6.35
C MET A 19 22.64 4.28 -5.48
N ARG A 20 22.28 5.40 -6.13
CA ARG A 20 21.82 6.60 -5.42
C ARG A 20 20.56 6.28 -4.62
N LYS A 21 20.52 6.74 -3.37
CA LYS A 21 19.39 6.55 -2.45
C LYS A 21 18.70 7.87 -2.19
N TYR A 22 17.38 7.85 -2.05
CA TYR A 22 16.63 8.97 -1.52
C TYR A 22 16.98 9.14 -0.03
N VAL A 23 17.25 10.37 0.40
CA VAL A 23 17.70 10.71 1.77
C VAL A 23 16.74 11.66 2.49
N GLY A 24 15.64 12.05 1.84
CA GLY A 24 14.61 12.88 2.46
C GLY A 24 13.69 12.06 3.36
N GLU A 25 12.72 12.75 3.96
CA GLU A 25 11.68 12.11 4.77
C GLU A 25 10.74 11.28 3.87
N LEU A 26 10.49 10.05 4.29
CA LEU A 26 9.56 9.12 3.63
C LEU A 26 8.57 8.61 4.67
N HIS A 27 7.29 8.87 4.44
CA HIS A 27 6.21 8.44 5.32
C HIS A 27 5.26 7.51 4.58
N ASP A 28 4.76 6.52 5.30
CA ASP A 28 3.70 5.66 4.79
C ASP A 28 2.41 6.46 4.62
N PHE A 29 1.80 6.33 3.44
CA PHE A 29 0.49 6.91 3.18
C PHE A 29 -0.60 5.99 3.73
N ILE A 30 -1.09 6.30 4.94
CA ILE A 30 -2.15 5.54 5.62
C ILE A 30 -3.38 6.46 5.79
N PRO A 31 -4.41 6.32 4.94
CA PRO A 31 -5.63 7.13 5.03
C PRO A 31 -6.28 7.06 6.42
N GLY A 32 -6.72 8.19 6.95
CA GLY A 32 -7.30 8.32 8.30
C GLY A 32 -6.27 8.61 9.40
N THR A 33 -4.97 8.58 9.08
CA THR A 33 -3.89 8.97 10.01
C THR A 33 -3.13 10.17 9.46
N SER A 34 -2.51 10.98 10.32
CA SER A 34 -1.66 12.12 9.93
C SER A 34 -2.28 13.10 8.92
N GLY A 35 -3.62 13.19 8.89
CA GLY A 35 -4.36 14.02 7.93
C GLY A 35 -4.46 13.45 6.51
N TYR A 36 -3.95 12.25 6.24
CA TYR A 36 -4.09 11.60 4.94
C TYR A 36 -5.52 11.14 4.71
N ALA A 37 -6.01 11.31 3.49
CA ALA A 37 -7.30 10.82 3.04
C ALA A 37 -7.20 10.29 1.62
N ALA A 38 -7.94 9.21 1.34
CA ALA A 38 -8.08 8.65 0.01
C ALA A 38 -9.56 8.62 -0.36
N TYR A 39 -9.88 9.09 -1.58
CA TYR A 39 -11.25 9.16 -2.07
C TYR A 39 -11.38 8.38 -3.38
N TRP A 40 -12.51 7.71 -3.54
CA TRP A 40 -12.89 7.09 -4.81
C TRP A 40 -14.04 7.89 -5.44
N ILE A 41 -13.83 8.35 -6.67
CA ILE A 41 -14.87 9.07 -7.41
C ILE A 41 -15.94 8.07 -7.86
N LYS A 42 -17.14 8.19 -7.30
CA LYS A 42 -18.32 7.41 -7.73
C LYS A 42 -19.10 8.20 -8.78
N GLN A 43 -19.44 7.56 -9.89
CA GLN A 43 -20.32 8.16 -10.92
C GLN A 43 -21.74 8.46 -10.42
N LYS A 44 -22.20 7.76 -9.35
CA LYS A 44 -23.47 8.00 -8.68
C LYS A 44 -23.26 8.07 -7.17
N ILE A 45 -23.77 9.12 -6.54
CA ILE A 45 -23.75 9.28 -5.09
C ILE A 45 -24.93 8.48 -4.52
N SER A 46 -24.66 7.35 -3.87
CA SER A 46 -25.68 6.62 -3.14
C SER A 46 -25.95 7.35 -1.81
N ILE A 47 -26.81 8.37 -1.85
CA ILE A 47 -27.33 9.01 -0.64
C ILE A 47 -28.36 8.06 -0.01
N PHE A 48 -27.90 7.03 0.70
CA PHE A 48 -28.74 6.34 1.67
C PHE A 48 -28.50 6.97 3.04
N THR A 49 -28.98 8.20 3.19
CA THR A 49 -29.08 8.87 4.49
C THR A 49 -30.28 8.30 5.24
N ASP A 50 -29.97 7.38 6.16
CA ASP A 50 -30.61 7.33 7.48
C ASP A 50 -32.12 7.04 7.60
N ALA A 51 -32.74 6.34 6.64
CA ALA A 51 -34.09 5.79 6.82
C ALA A 51 -34.16 4.58 7.77
N LYS A 52 -33.04 4.16 8.39
CA LYS A 52 -32.98 3.05 9.37
C LYS A 52 -33.22 3.49 10.82
N THR A 53 -33.54 4.75 11.09
CA THR A 53 -33.88 5.23 12.45
C THR A 53 -35.33 5.00 12.87
N ARG A 54 -36.20 4.41 12.03
CA ARG A 54 -37.49 3.88 12.51
C ARG A 54 -37.32 2.49 13.12
N MET A 55 -36.67 2.44 14.29
CA MET A 55 -36.77 1.29 15.18
C MET A 55 -38.25 1.00 15.49
N LYS A 56 -38.57 -0.29 15.47
CA LYS A 56 -39.85 -0.91 15.81
C LYS A 56 -40.46 -0.27 17.07
N ARG A 57 -41.67 0.29 16.97
CA ARG A 57 -42.58 0.40 18.13
C ARG A 57 -43.37 -0.91 18.20
N LYS A 58 -43.33 -1.55 19.36
CA LYS A 58 -44.21 -2.67 19.75
C LYS A 58 -45.66 -2.24 19.75
#